data_AF-A0A418T3J8-F1
#
_entry.id   AF-A0A418T3J8-F1
#
_cell.length_a   1.000
_cell.length_b   1.000
_cell.length_c   1.000
_cell.angle_alpha   90.00
_cell.angle_beta   90.00
_cell.angle_gamma   90.00
#
_symmetry.space_group_name_H-M   'P 1'
#
loop_
_entity.id
_entity.type
_entity.pdbx_description
1 polymer ?
#
loop_
_entity_poly.entity_id
_entity_poly.type
_entity_poly.pdbx_seq_one_letter_code
_entity_poly.pdbx_strand_id
1 'polypeptide(L)'
;MDYLGIYGGLLFGIAGWYFGRRAAAKNNGLDEMHAYMASKSRSISWYFTITAIYVLLSLEVFGLSIGTIPSLAILLFVHLGSWGLTFFLLRARMTEDPDEGKNSKFQLVLSIAIFTSVLLLFAIISAVTGEWRFLLAAIPPVLMNVLVMISIRKKQAGSGKKAG
;
A
#
# COMPACT_ATOMS: atom_id res chain seq x y z
N MET A 1 -17.15 23.93 -3.30
CA MET A 1 -17.33 23.17 -2.03
C MET A 1 -16.30 22.03 -1.90
N ASP A 2 -15.37 21.93 -2.83
CA ASP A 2 -14.55 20.73 -3.07
C ASP A 2 -13.35 20.63 -2.11
N TYR A 3 -12.89 21.78 -1.60
CA TYR A 3 -11.80 21.86 -0.64
C TYR A 3 -12.18 21.36 0.77
N LEU A 4 -13.47 21.42 1.13
CA LEU A 4 -13.94 20.95 2.44
C LEU A 4 -13.72 19.45 2.61
N GLY A 5 -13.85 18.66 1.55
CA GLY A 5 -13.57 17.22 1.58
C GLY A 5 -12.09 16.93 1.81
N ILE A 6 -11.19 17.66 1.14
CA ILE A 6 -9.74 17.46 1.25
C ILE A 6 -9.24 17.85 2.64
N TYR A 7 -9.59 19.07 3.11
CA TYR A 7 -9.17 19.55 4.42
C TYR A 7 -9.89 18.82 5.56
N GLY A 8 -11.15 18.43 5.37
CA GLY A 8 -11.88 17.59 6.31
C GLY A 8 -11.23 16.20 6.45
N GLY A 9 -10.92 15.54 5.33
CA GLY A 9 -10.21 14.27 5.31
C GLY A 9 -8.84 14.34 5.99
N LEU A 10 -8.09 15.43 5.76
CA LEU A 10 -6.83 15.70 6.46
C LEU A 10 -7.02 15.80 7.98
N LEU A 11 -8.01 16.59 8.43
CA LEU A 11 -8.30 16.77 9.86
C LEU A 11 -8.70 15.46 10.53
N PHE A 12 -9.59 14.68 9.93
CA PHE A 12 -9.98 13.36 10.46
C PHE A 12 -8.81 12.37 10.43
N GLY A 13 -7.95 12.43 9.42
CA GLY A 13 -6.73 11.63 9.35
C GLY A 13 -5.75 11.95 10.48
N ILE A 14 -5.50 13.24 10.73
CA ILE A 14 -4.64 13.70 11.84
C ILE A 14 -5.25 13.32 13.19
N ALA A 15 -6.56 13.54 13.37
CA ALA A 15 -7.27 13.18 14.59
C ALA A 15 -7.20 11.67 14.84
N GLY A 16 -7.49 10.84 13.83
CA GLY A 16 -7.39 9.39 13.91
C GLY A 16 -5.98 8.92 14.24
N TRP A 17 -4.96 9.51 13.63
CA TRP A 17 -3.55 9.22 13.95
C TRP A 17 -3.20 9.57 15.40
N TYR A 18 -3.62 10.74 15.89
CA TYR A 18 -3.38 11.19 17.25
C TYR A 18 -4.07 10.29 18.28
N PHE A 19 -5.36 10.00 18.10
CA PHE A 19 -6.12 9.11 18.99
C PHE A 19 -5.58 7.67 18.94
N GLY A 20 -5.21 7.17 17.76
CA GLY A 20 -4.60 5.86 17.59
C GLY A 20 -3.28 5.74 18.35
N ARG A 21 -2.40 6.74 18.24
CA ARG A 21 -1.14 6.78 19.03
C ARG A 21 -1.40 6.85 20.53
N ARG A 22 -2.38 7.65 20.96
CA ARG A 22 -2.72 7.78 22.38
C ARG A 22 -3.26 6.46 22.94
N ALA A 23 -4.07 5.73 22.18
CA ALA A 23 -4.53 4.40 22.57
C ALA A 23 -3.39 3.37 22.59
N ALA A 24 -2.50 3.39 21.61
CA ALA A 24 -1.32 2.52 21.57
C ALA A 24 -0.38 2.77 22.76
N ALA A 25 -0.21 4.03 23.18
CA ALA A 25 0.59 4.38 24.36
C ALA A 25 0.01 3.82 25.66
N LYS A 26 -1.32 3.81 25.81
CA LYS A 26 -1.99 3.25 26.98
C LYS A 26 -1.82 1.73 27.10
N ASN A 27 -1.60 1.04 25.98
CA ASN A 27 -1.47 -0.42 25.92
C ASN A 27 -0.01 -0.88 25.78
N ASN A 28 0.98 -0.05 26.10
CA ASN A 28 2.42 -0.33 25.90
C ASN A 28 2.79 -0.76 24.46
N GLY A 29 2.00 -0.36 23.45
CA GLY A 29 2.24 -0.71 22.05
C GLY A 29 3.34 0.11 21.36
N LEU A 30 3.91 1.10 22.07
CA LEU A 30 5.03 1.94 21.63
C LEU A 30 6.37 1.37 22.11
N ASP A 31 6.57 0.08 21.86
CA ASP A 31 7.78 -0.63 22.25
C ASP A 31 8.95 -0.38 21.27
N GLU A 32 10.15 -0.83 21.59
CA GLU A 32 11.34 -0.75 20.74
C GLU A 32 11.10 -1.34 19.35
N MET A 33 10.34 -2.44 19.28
CA MET A 33 9.90 -3.05 18.03
C MET A 33 9.07 -2.08 17.18
N HIS A 34 8.15 -1.34 17.79
CA HIS A 34 7.37 -0.32 17.09
C HIS A 34 8.26 0.82 16.58
N ALA A 35 9.22 1.28 17.37
CA ALA A 35 10.17 2.31 16.97
C ALA A 35 11.05 1.85 15.79
N TYR A 36 11.51 0.60 15.82
CA TYR A 36 12.26 -0.01 14.72
C TYR A 36 11.40 -0.14 13.45
N MET A 37 10.16 -0.63 13.56
CA MET A 37 9.25 -0.73 12.41
C MET A 37 8.97 0.64 11.80
N ALA A 38 8.72 1.66 12.62
CA ALA A 38 8.42 3.01 12.17
C ALA A 38 9.61 3.68 11.46
N SER A 39 10.84 3.50 11.97
CA SER A 39 12.05 4.06 11.34
C SER A 39 12.38 3.33 10.04
N LYS A 40 12.30 1.99 10.04
CA LYS A 40 12.56 1.17 8.86
C LYS A 40 11.54 1.43 7.75
N SER A 41 10.25 1.49 8.09
CA SER A 41 9.21 1.76 7.09
C SER A 41 9.33 3.16 6.49
N ARG A 42 9.71 4.17 7.28
CA ARG A 42 9.94 5.54 6.79
C ARG A 42 11.14 5.60 5.84
N SER A 43 12.23 4.91 6.17
CA SER A 43 13.40 4.82 5.30
C SER A 43 13.06 4.14 3.97
N ILE A 44 12.29 3.04 4.00
CA ILE A 44 11.86 2.33 2.79
C ILE A 44 10.95 3.22 1.92
N SER A 45 10.02 3.95 2.53
CA SER A 45 9.12 4.86 1.83
C SER A 45 9.85 5.91 0.98
N TRP A 46 11.00 6.41 1.44
CA TRP A 46 11.81 7.36 0.67
C TRP A 46 12.28 6.80 -0.68
N TYR A 47 12.62 5.52 -0.76
CA TYR A 47 13.02 4.91 -2.03
C TYR A 47 11.84 4.88 -3.02
N PHE A 48 10.64 4.55 -2.54
CA PHE A 48 9.42 4.60 -3.36
C PHE A 48 9.10 6.03 -3.81
N THR A 49 9.24 7.02 -2.93
CA THR A 49 9.01 8.43 -3.28
C THR A 49 10.01 8.93 -4.31
N ILE A 50 11.30 8.65 -4.15
CA ILE A 50 12.32 9.02 -5.14
C ILE A 50 12.00 8.39 -6.50
N THR A 51 11.60 7.12 -6.51
CA THR A 51 11.19 6.41 -7.73
C THR A 51 10.00 7.11 -8.40
N ALA A 52 8.98 7.48 -7.62
CA ALA A 52 7.81 8.20 -8.13
C ALA A 52 8.17 9.59 -8.69
N ILE A 53 9.09 10.32 -8.04
CA ILE A 53 9.60 11.60 -8.55
C ILE A 53 10.25 11.41 -9.92
N TYR A 54 11.12 10.40 -10.10
CA TYR A 54 11.76 10.13 -11.38
C TYR A 54 10.77 9.75 -12.48
N VAL A 55 9.73 8.98 -12.15
CA VAL A 55 8.66 8.65 -13.10
C VAL A 55 7.91 9.91 -13.51
N LEU A 56 7.43 10.72 -12.56
CA LEU A 56 6.71 11.97 -12.86
C LEU A 56 7.58 12.95 -13.66
N LEU A 57 8.87 13.06 -13.33
CA LEU A 57 9.82 13.87 -14.07
C LEU A 57 10.00 13.36 -15.51
N SER A 58 10.07 12.05 -15.70
CA SER A 58 10.19 11.46 -17.04
C SER A 58 8.96 11.77 -17.89
N LEU A 59 7.75 11.66 -17.31
CA LEU A 59 6.51 12.00 -17.99
C LEU A 59 6.50 13.46 -18.46
N GLU A 60 6.97 14.38 -17.62
CA GLU A 60 7.10 15.80 -17.98
C GLU A 60 8.07 16.00 -19.16
N VAL A 61 9.22 15.32 -19.16
CA VAL A 61 10.20 15.38 -20.28
C VAL A 61 9.59 14.85 -21.59
N PHE A 62 8.71 13.86 -21.53
CA PHE A 62 7.99 13.34 -22.69
C PHE A 62 6.78 14.20 -23.11
N GLY A 63 6.53 15.33 -22.45
CA GLY A 63 5.41 16.23 -22.75
C GLY A 63 4.05 15.76 -22.24
N LEU A 64 4.02 14.74 -21.36
CA LEU A 64 2.81 14.19 -20.74
C LEU A 64 2.55 14.86 -19.38
N SER A 65 2.39 16.18 -19.37
CA SER A 65 2.21 16.92 -18.12
C SER A 65 0.83 16.64 -17.50
N ILE A 66 0.84 16.07 -16.28
CA ILE A 66 -0.37 15.72 -15.51
C ILE A 66 -0.88 16.93 -14.70
N GLY A 67 -0.04 17.95 -14.51
CA GLY A 67 -0.31 19.12 -13.68
C GLY A 67 0.10 18.94 -12.20
N THR A 68 0.26 20.06 -11.49
CA THR A 68 0.91 20.08 -10.16
C THR A 68 0.10 19.38 -9.07
N ILE A 69 -1.21 19.62 -9.03
CA ILE A 69 -2.11 19.05 -8.00
C ILE A 69 -2.13 17.51 -8.04
N PRO A 70 -2.40 16.85 -9.18
CA PRO A 70 -2.40 15.39 -9.25
C PRO A 70 -1.00 14.81 -9.02
N SER A 71 0.06 15.45 -9.48
CA SER A 71 1.44 15.04 -9.19
C SER A 71 1.74 15.04 -7.69
N LEU A 72 1.34 16.09 -6.96
CA LEU A 72 1.47 16.16 -5.50
C LEU A 72 0.62 15.10 -4.80
N ALA A 73 -0.60 14.86 -5.28
CA ALA A 73 -1.47 13.82 -4.73
C ALA A 73 -0.86 12.42 -4.90
N ILE A 74 -0.30 12.12 -6.08
CA ILE A 74 0.41 10.85 -6.37
C ILE A 74 1.62 10.71 -5.45
N LEU A 75 2.44 11.76 -5.31
CA LEU A 75 3.61 11.72 -4.42
C LEU A 75 3.23 11.47 -2.97
N LEU A 76 2.21 12.16 -2.47
CA LEU A 76 1.72 11.98 -1.11
C LEU A 76 1.16 10.57 -0.90
N PHE A 77 0.38 10.07 -1.86
CA PHE A 77 -0.16 8.72 -1.83
C PHE A 77 0.94 7.65 -1.84
N VAL A 78 1.93 7.77 -2.72
CA VAL A 78 3.07 6.84 -2.77
C VAL A 78 3.86 6.89 -1.47
N HIS A 79 4.13 8.08 -0.92
CA HIS A 79 4.90 8.22 0.31
C HIS A 79 4.15 7.61 1.51
N LEU A 80 2.93 8.08 1.80
CA LEU A 80 2.16 7.60 2.94
C LEU A 80 1.71 6.14 2.76
N GLY A 81 1.36 5.74 1.54
CA GLY A 81 0.95 4.37 1.21
C GLY A 81 2.09 3.38 1.38
N SER A 82 3.28 3.67 0.84
CA SER A 82 4.46 2.82 1.03
C SER A 82 4.92 2.76 2.49
N TRP A 83 4.83 3.88 3.22
CA TRP A 83 5.15 3.93 4.64
C TRP A 83 4.22 3.02 5.46
N GLY A 84 2.90 3.20 5.30
CA GLY A 84 1.89 2.41 6.00
C GLY A 84 1.94 0.93 5.63
N LEU A 85 2.11 0.64 4.33
CA LEU A 85 2.22 -0.73 3.85
C LEU A 85 3.45 -1.45 4.42
N THR A 86 4.62 -0.81 4.35
CA THR A 86 5.86 -1.39 4.85
C THR A 86 5.79 -1.61 6.36
N PHE A 87 5.19 -0.67 7.10
CA PHE A 87 4.96 -0.82 8.53
C PHE A 87 4.09 -2.04 8.84
N PHE A 88 3.00 -2.20 8.10
CA PHE A 88 2.09 -3.33 8.28
C PHE A 88 2.73 -4.68 7.90
N LEU A 89 3.53 -4.71 6.82
CA LEU A 89 4.29 -5.89 6.40
C LEU A 89 5.34 -6.30 7.45
N LEU A 90 6.07 -5.33 8.02
CA LEU A 90 7.03 -5.60 9.09
C LEU A 90 6.32 -6.15 10.33
N ARG A 91 5.17 -5.55 10.69
CA ARG A 91 4.36 -6.02 11.82
C ARG A 91 3.91 -7.47 11.61
N ALA A 92 3.31 -7.78 10.45
CA ALA A 92 2.86 -9.12 10.13
C ALA A 92 4.00 -10.15 10.24
N ARG A 93 5.18 -9.81 9.70
CA ARG A 93 6.37 -10.68 9.75
C ARG A 93 6.89 -10.92 11.17
N MET A 94 6.81 -9.91 12.05
CA MET A 94 7.28 -10.02 13.43
C MET A 94 6.30 -10.72 14.36
N THR A 95 5.01 -10.77 13.99
CA THR A 95 3.96 -11.48 14.73
C THR A 95 3.70 -12.90 14.21
N GLU A 96 4.34 -13.31 13.11
CA GLU A 96 4.19 -14.66 12.54
C GLU A 96 5.04 -15.64 13.33
N ASP A 97 4.40 -16.67 13.89
CA ASP A 97 5.04 -17.74 14.67
C ASP A 97 5.93 -18.59 13.73
N PRO A 98 7.20 -18.88 14.05
CA PRO A 98 8.09 -19.68 13.19
C PRO A 98 7.53 -21.03 12.73
N ASP A 99 6.56 -21.59 13.47
CA ASP A 99 5.96 -22.90 13.20
C ASP A 99 4.68 -22.83 12.32
N GLU A 100 4.07 -21.64 12.14
CA GLU A 100 2.93 -21.44 11.23
C GLU A 100 3.40 -21.18 9.80
N GLY A 101 3.76 -22.23 9.05
CA GLY A 101 3.64 -22.27 7.58
C GLY A 101 4.15 -21.06 6.78
N LYS A 102 5.22 -20.39 7.21
CA LYS A 102 6.20 -19.47 6.56
C LYS A 102 5.77 -18.46 5.47
N ASN A 103 4.54 -18.40 4.97
CA ASN A 103 4.24 -17.65 3.74
C ASN A 103 2.77 -17.21 3.53
N SER A 104 1.79 -17.62 4.34
CA SER A 104 0.37 -17.42 3.94
C SER A 104 -0.16 -16.00 4.23
N LYS A 105 0.06 -15.50 5.45
CA LYS A 105 -0.51 -14.23 5.93
C LYS A 105 0.26 -13.04 5.34
N PHE A 106 1.59 -13.12 5.32
CA PHE A 106 2.45 -12.12 4.70
C PHE A 106 2.16 -11.94 3.19
N GLN A 107 1.99 -13.05 2.44
CA GLN A 107 1.67 -12.98 1.02
C GLN A 107 0.26 -12.47 0.74
N LEU A 108 -0.72 -12.78 1.60
CA LEU A 108 -2.08 -12.22 1.50
C LEU A 108 -2.09 -10.71 1.70
N VAL A 109 -1.36 -10.22 2.70
CA VAL A 109 -1.24 -8.79 2.97
C VAL A 109 -0.53 -8.06 1.83
N LEU A 110 0.56 -8.64 1.32
CA LEU A 110 1.29 -8.10 0.18
C LEU A 110 0.41 -8.07 -1.09
N SER A 111 -0.34 -9.15 -1.34
CA SER A 111 -1.27 -9.28 -2.45
C SER A 111 -2.37 -8.22 -2.39
N ILE A 112 -3.02 -8.05 -1.25
CA ILE A 112 -4.07 -7.05 -1.04
C ILE A 112 -3.52 -5.64 -1.27
N ALA A 113 -2.33 -5.34 -0.74
CA ALA A 113 -1.74 -4.03 -0.89
C ALA A 113 -1.31 -3.70 -2.33
N ILE A 114 -0.74 -4.68 -3.04
CA ILE A 114 -0.41 -4.54 -4.47
C ILE A 114 -1.71 -4.36 -5.26
N PHE A 115 -2.74 -5.16 -4.96
CA PHE A 115 -4.05 -5.08 -5.59
C PHE A 115 -4.68 -3.69 -5.43
N THR A 116 -4.75 -3.19 -4.20
CA THR A 116 -5.29 -1.86 -3.90
C THR A 116 -4.48 -0.77 -4.57
N SER A 117 -3.14 -0.86 -4.57
CA SER A 117 -2.26 0.14 -5.19
C SER A 117 -2.43 0.19 -6.70
N VAL A 118 -2.53 -0.96 -7.38
CA VAL A 118 -2.75 -1.05 -8.84
C VAL A 118 -4.12 -0.49 -9.21
N LEU A 119 -5.18 -0.84 -8.48
CA LEU A 119 -6.52 -0.29 -8.74
C LEU A 119 -6.56 1.23 -8.57
N LEU A 120 -5.90 1.76 -7.55
CA LEU A 120 -5.85 3.20 -7.31
C LEU A 120 -5.09 3.93 -8.43
N LEU A 121 -3.98 3.36 -8.91
CA LEU A 121 -3.20 3.90 -10.02
C LEU A 121 -4.02 3.99 -11.31
N PHE A 122 -4.71 2.91 -11.69
CA PHE A 122 -5.56 2.89 -12.88
C PHE A 122 -6.79 3.78 -12.74
N ALA A 123 -7.35 3.93 -11.53
CA ALA A 123 -8.43 4.87 -11.27
C ALA A 123 -7.99 6.33 -11.43
N ILE A 124 -6.79 6.68 -10.95
CA ILE A 124 -6.21 8.03 -11.15
C ILE A 124 -5.99 8.29 -12.65
N ILE A 125 -5.38 7.33 -13.36
CA ILE A 125 -5.14 7.46 -14.81
C ILE A 125 -6.46 7.63 -15.56
N SER A 126 -7.48 6.83 -15.26
CA SER A 126 -8.80 6.93 -15.89
C SER A 126 -9.49 8.27 -15.61
N ALA A 127 -9.36 8.80 -14.39
CA ALA A 127 -9.92 10.09 -14.01
C ALA A 127 -9.19 11.26 -14.71
N VAL A 128 -7.87 11.16 -14.91
CA VAL A 128 -7.07 12.20 -15.59
C VAL A 128 -7.30 12.20 -17.11
N THR A 129 -7.39 11.02 -17.73
CA THR A 129 -7.58 10.92 -19.20
C THR A 129 -9.03 11.08 -19.63
N GLY A 130 -9.99 11.03 -18.69
CA GLY A 130 -11.42 11.01 -19.00
C GLY A 130 -11.87 9.73 -19.71
N GLU A 131 -10.98 8.76 -19.86
CA GLU A 131 -11.25 7.51 -20.56
C GLU A 131 -11.46 6.35 -19.58
N TRP A 132 -12.70 5.87 -19.53
CA TRP A 132 -13.10 4.74 -18.68
C TRP A 132 -12.42 3.41 -19.06
N ARG A 133 -11.87 3.32 -20.28
CA ARG A 133 -11.19 2.13 -20.82
C ARG A 133 -9.93 1.76 -20.04
N PHE A 134 -9.31 2.73 -19.36
CA PHE A 134 -8.16 2.46 -18.48
C PHE A 134 -8.55 1.64 -17.24
N LEU A 135 -9.80 1.70 -16.78
CA LEU A 135 -10.29 0.79 -15.73
C LEU A 135 -10.37 -0.66 -16.21
N LEU A 136 -10.70 -0.88 -17.49
CA LEU A 136 -10.66 -2.23 -18.07
C LEU A 136 -9.23 -2.76 -18.17
N ALA A 137 -8.24 -1.89 -18.42
CA ALA A 137 -6.83 -2.26 -18.44
C ALA A 137 -6.28 -2.66 -17.06
N ALA A 138 -7.00 -2.35 -15.96
CA ALA A 138 -6.68 -2.83 -14.61
C ALA A 138 -7.05 -4.31 -14.41
N ILE A 139 -7.95 -4.87 -15.24
CA ILE A 139 -8.48 -6.23 -15.08
C ILE A 139 -7.36 -7.30 -15.22
N PRO A 140 -6.47 -7.27 -16.22
CA PRO A 140 -5.41 -8.28 -16.34
C PRO A 140 -4.45 -8.36 -15.14
N PRO A 141 -3.87 -7.25 -14.61
CA PRO A 141 -3.01 -7.34 -13.43
C PRO A 141 -3.78 -7.72 -12.16
N VAL A 142 -5.04 -7.31 -12.03
CA VAL A 142 -5.94 -7.74 -10.95
C VAL A 142 -6.16 -9.26 -11.00
N LEU A 143 -6.51 -9.79 -12.17
CA LEU A 143 -6.71 -11.23 -12.36
C LEU A 143 -5.43 -12.01 -12.11
N MET A 144 -4.28 -11.49 -12.53
CA MET A 144 -3.00 -12.14 -12.27
C MET A 144 -2.71 -12.26 -10.77
N ASN A 145 -2.97 -11.20 -10.00
CA ASN A 145 -2.81 -11.21 -8.54
C ASN A 145 -3.78 -12.21 -7.85
N VAL A 146 -5.03 -12.28 -8.32
CA VAL A 146 -6.01 -13.29 -7.85
C VAL A 146 -5.57 -14.72 -8.19
N LEU A 147 -5.06 -14.95 -9.40
CA LEU A 147 -4.56 -16.26 -9.82
C LEU A 147 -3.36 -16.72 -8.98
N VAL A 148 -2.44 -15.81 -8.66
CA VAL A 148 -1.32 -16.05 -7.73
C VAL A 148 -1.86 -16.41 -6.34
N MET A 149 -2.87 -15.69 -5.83
CA MET A 149 -3.49 -16.00 -4.54
C MET A 149 -4.15 -17.38 -4.51
N ILE A 150 -4.89 -17.75 -5.56
CA ILE A 150 -5.56 -19.06 -5.68
C ILE A 150 -4.54 -20.20 -5.77
N SER A 151 -3.46 -20.01 -6.54
CA SER A 151 -2.40 -21.03 -6.68
C SER A 151 -1.61 -21.22 -5.39
N ILE A 152 -1.39 -20.15 -4.60
CA ILE A 152 -0.83 -20.23 -3.24
C ILE A 152 -1.77 -21.02 -2.30
N ARG A 153 -3.07 -20.71 -2.29
CA ARG A 153 -4.06 -21.45 -1.48
C ARG A 153 -4.11 -22.94 -1.83
N LYS A 154 -4.09 -23.29 -3.13
CA LYS A 154 -4.05 -24.68 -3.58
C LYS A 154 -2.78 -25.41 -3.12
N LYS A 155 -1.62 -24.74 -3.17
CA LYS A 155 -0.34 -25.30 -2.71
C LYS A 155 -0.37 -25.62 -1.20
N GLN A 156 -1.04 -24.79 -0.40
CA GLN A 156 -1.22 -25.01 1.04
C GLN A 156 -2.16 -26.18 1.36
N ALA A 157 -3.28 -26.28 0.64
CA ALA A 157 -4.21 -27.41 0.79
C ALA A 157 -3.59 -28.77 0.42
N GLY A 158 -2.65 -28.79 -0.53
CA GLY A 158 -1.92 -30.01 -0.91
C GLY A 158 -0.81 -30.42 0.07
N SER A 159 -0.22 -29.46 0.79
CA SER A 159 0.84 -29.73 1.78
C SER A 159 0.31 -30.32 3.09
N GLY A 160 -0.90 -29.94 3.51
CA GLY A 160 -1.55 -30.50 4.72
C GLY A 160 -2.02 -31.96 4.57
N LYS A 161 -2.13 -32.45 3.33
CA LYS A 161 -2.60 -33.83 3.04
C LYS A 161 -1.50 -34.89 3.03
N LYS A 162 -0.22 -34.49 3.10
CA LYS A 162 0.95 -35.39 3.07
C LYS A 162 1.57 -35.66 4.44
N ALA A 163 1.02 -35.09 5.51
CA ALA A 163 1.53 -35.21 6.88
C ALA A 163 0.58 -35.97 7.82
N GLY A 164 -0.37 -36.74 7.28
CA GLY A 164 -1.29 -37.60 8.02
C GLY A 164 -1.09 -39.06 7.66
#